data_AF-A0A2N0TW25-F1
#
_entry.id   AF-A0A2N0TW25-F1
#
_cell.length_a   1.000
_cell.length_b   1.000
_cell.length_c   1.000
_cell.angle_alpha   90.00
_cell.angle_beta   90.00
_cell.angle_gamma   90.00
#
_symmetry.space_group_name_H-M   'P 1'
#
loop_
_entity.id
_entity.type
_entity.pdbx_description
1 polymer ?
#
loop_
_entity_poly.entity_id
_entity_poly.type
_entity_poly.pdbx_seq_one_letter_code
_entity_poly.pdbx_strand_id
1 'polypeptide(L)'
;MKQRNLKALISKIILFYSIFYGAMKIIAVLFSDAWPLPNLIMAIPFVVFAVIGGIMLKRDSYSWVYVAAGVIIISIVRYYEIQWLQQLHQYFS
;
A
#
# COMPACT_ATOMS: atom_id res chain seq x y z
N MET A 1 -22.44 -1.47 24.85
CA MET A 1 -21.48 -2.12 23.92
C MET A 1 -21.02 -1.09 22.89
N LYS A 2 -19.73 -0.73 22.89
CA LYS A 2 -19.16 0.27 21.97
C LYS A 2 -19.31 -0.26 20.54
N GLN A 3 -20.11 0.40 19.69
CA GLN A 3 -20.29 -0.01 18.30
C GLN A 3 -18.92 -0.18 17.63
N ARG A 4 -18.56 -1.41 17.26
CA ARG A 4 -17.33 -1.68 16.51
C ARG A 4 -17.49 -1.08 15.13
N ASN A 5 -16.91 0.10 14.89
CA ASN A 5 -16.81 0.69 13.57
C ASN A 5 -15.85 -0.15 12.71
N LEU A 6 -16.35 -1.25 12.15
CA LEU A 6 -15.58 -2.17 11.31
C LEU A 6 -14.87 -1.42 10.17
N LYS A 7 -15.54 -0.46 9.55
CA LYS A 7 -14.96 0.44 8.53
C LYS A 7 -13.71 1.19 9.03
N ALA A 8 -13.72 1.64 10.28
CA ALA A 8 -12.60 2.36 10.88
C ALA A 8 -11.44 1.42 11.17
N LEU A 9 -11.76 0.23 11.70
CA LEU A 9 -10.77 -0.82 11.94
C LEU A 9 -10.05 -1.23 10.65
N ILE A 10 -10.80 -1.58 9.60
CA ILE A 10 -10.22 -2.01 8.33
C ILE A 10 -9.44 -0.87 7.68
N SER A 11 -9.95 0.36 7.72
CA SER A 11 -9.22 1.52 7.18
C SER A 11 -7.86 1.72 7.86
N LYS A 12 -7.78 1.54 9.19
CA LYS A 12 -6.51 1.59 9.94
C LYS A 12 -5.57 0.45 9.58
N ILE A 13 -6.09 -0.75 9.35
CA ILE A 13 -5.30 -1.90 8.88
C ILE A 13 -4.71 -1.60 7.50
N ILE A 14 -5.52 -1.11 6.55
CA ILE A 14 -5.07 -0.72 5.20
C ILE A 14 -4.00 0.38 5.28
N LEU A 15 -4.20 1.39 6.12
CA LEU A 15 -3.23 2.46 6.34
C LEU A 15 -1.89 1.91 6.84
N PHE A 16 -1.93 1.12 7.91
CA PHE A 16 -0.72 0.54 8.50
C PHE A 16 0.02 -0.36 7.52
N TYR A 17 -0.74 -1.21 6.82
CA TYR A 17 -0.21 -2.08 5.77
C TYR A 17 0.47 -1.28 4.65
N SER A 18 -0.13 -0.18 4.22
CA SER A 18 0.41 0.65 3.15
C SER A 18 1.72 1.34 3.54
N ILE A 19 1.81 1.83 4.78
CA ILE A 19 3.04 2.39 5.35
C ILE A 19 4.11 1.30 5.44
N PHE A 20 3.75 0.13 5.98
CA PHE A 20 4.67 -0.99 6.12
C PHE A 20 5.22 -1.45 4.77
N TYR A 21 4.36 -1.59 3.76
CA TYR A 21 4.79 -1.95 2.41
C TYR A 21 5.76 -0.94 1.82
N GLY A 22 5.45 0.36 1.92
CA GLY A 22 6.36 1.42 1.47
C GLY A 22 7.71 1.37 2.17
N ALA A 23 7.73 1.16 3.50
CA ALA A 23 8.95 1.01 4.27
C ALA A 23 9.76 -0.21 3.80
N MET A 24 9.12 -1.36 3.57
CA MET A 24 9.78 -2.57 3.06
C MET A 24 10.40 -2.33 1.67
N LYS A 25 9.76 -1.56 0.80
CA LYS A 25 10.33 -1.21 -0.51
C LYS A 25 11.55 -0.31 -0.38
N ILE A 26 11.51 0.68 0.50
CA ILE A 26 12.66 1.54 0.79
C ILE A 26 13.81 0.70 1.36
N ILE A 27 13.53 -0.21 2.30
CA ILE A 27 14.54 -1.10 2.87
C ILE A 27 15.17 -1.99 1.79
N ALA A 28 14.37 -2.60 0.92
CA ALA A 28 14.88 -3.44 -0.16
C ALA A 28 15.82 -2.67 -1.10
N VAL A 29 15.49 -1.42 -1.42
CA VAL A 29 16.31 -0.56 -2.29
C VAL A 29 17.60 -0.10 -1.60
N LEU A 30 17.55 0.24 -0.31
CA LEU A 30 18.70 0.78 0.42
C LEU A 30 19.65 -0.28 0.98
N PHE A 31 19.15 -1.47 1.29
CA PHE A 31 19.90 -2.49 2.07
C PHE A 31 19.97 -3.87 1.40
N SER A 32 19.31 -4.09 0.26
CA SER A 32 19.28 -5.41 -0.40
C SER A 32 19.64 -5.37 -1.88
N ASP A 33 20.27 -4.27 -2.34
CA ASP A 33 20.65 -4.04 -3.74
C ASP A 33 19.50 -4.30 -4.74
N ALA A 34 18.25 -4.15 -4.30
CA ALA A 34 17.09 -4.39 -5.14
C ALA A 34 16.94 -3.24 -6.14
N TRP A 35 16.36 -3.53 -7.32
CA TRP A 35 16.20 -2.53 -8.37
C TRP A 35 15.40 -1.31 -7.88
N PRO A 36 15.99 -0.11 -7.85
CA PRO A 36 15.36 1.06 -7.25
C PRO A 36 14.06 1.44 -7.96
N LEU A 37 14.12 1.54 -9.29
CA LEU A 37 13.02 2.06 -10.10
C LEU A 37 11.76 1.17 -10.05
N PRO A 38 11.83 -0.16 -10.29
CA PRO A 38 10.66 -1.04 -10.15
C PRO A 38 10.04 -1.01 -8.74
N ASN A 39 10.89 -1.02 -7.69
CA ASN A 39 10.40 -1.03 -6.31
C ASN A 39 9.71 0.28 -5.92
N LEU A 40 10.24 1.43 -6.37
CA LEU A 40 9.61 2.73 -6.13
C LEU A 40 8.28 2.87 -6.87
N ILE A 41 8.19 2.41 -8.12
CA ILE A 41 6.94 2.40 -8.89
C ILE A 41 5.88 1.57 -8.19
N MET A 42 6.24 0.36 -7.74
CA MET A 42 5.33 -0.53 -7.01
C MET A 42 4.85 0.05 -5.66
N ALA A 43 5.63 0.95 -5.05
CA ALA A 43 5.26 1.61 -3.81
C ALA A 43 4.22 2.73 -3.99
N ILE A 44 4.13 3.35 -5.16
CA ILE A 44 3.24 4.49 -5.46
C ILE A 44 1.78 4.27 -4.98
N PRO A 45 1.08 3.18 -5.37
CA PRO A 45 -0.30 2.98 -4.93
C PRO A 45 -0.44 2.95 -3.41
N PHE A 46 0.52 2.35 -2.69
CA PHE A 46 0.50 2.30 -1.22
C PHE A 46 0.82 3.66 -0.59
N VAL A 47 1.67 4.47 -1.20
CA VAL A 47 1.88 5.85 -0.75
C VAL A 47 0.58 6.65 -0.85
N VAL A 48 -0.16 6.50 -1.96
CA VAL A 48 -1.48 7.13 -2.13
C VAL A 48 -2.45 6.65 -1.06
N PHE A 49 -2.55 5.34 -0.81
CA PHE A 49 -3.39 4.81 0.27
C PHE A 49 -2.96 5.30 1.65
N ALA A 50 -1.66 5.40 1.93
CA ALA A 50 -1.15 5.90 3.20
C ALA A 50 -1.51 7.38 3.42
N VAL A 51 -1.40 8.21 2.39
CA VAL A 51 -1.79 9.64 2.46
C VAL A 51 -3.30 9.77 2.70
N ILE A 52 -4.12 9.09 1.88
CA ILE A 52 -5.59 9.15 2.00
C ILE A 52 -6.03 8.60 3.37
N GLY A 53 -5.52 7.44 3.76
CA GLY A 53 -5.81 6.81 5.05
C GLY A 53 -5.38 7.67 6.23
N GLY A 54 -4.23 8.36 6.13
CA GLY A 54 -3.75 9.30 7.14
C GLY A 54 -4.66 10.53 7.27
N ILE A 55 -5.16 11.07 6.16
CA ILE A 55 -6.14 12.18 6.16
C ILE A 55 -7.46 11.71 6.78
N MET A 56 -7.95 10.53 6.38
CA MET A 56 -9.18 9.95 6.93
C MET A 56 -9.07 9.67 8.42
N LEU A 57 -7.91 9.22 8.90
CA LEU A 57 -7.63 9.00 10.31
C LEU A 57 -7.68 10.32 11.10
N LYS A 58 -7.11 11.41 10.57
CA LYS A 58 -7.14 12.74 11.22
C LYS A 58 -8.53 13.35 11.27
N ARG A 59 -9.39 13.05 10.29
CA ARG A 59 -10.76 13.60 10.18
C ARG A 59 -11.85 12.68 10.75
N ASP A 60 -11.47 11.51 11.28
CA ASP A 60 -12.35 10.42 11.72
C ASP A 60 -13.42 10.03 10.66
N SER A 61 -13.12 10.26 9.38
CA SER A 61 -14.04 10.18 8.26
C SER A 61 -13.78 8.92 7.43
N TYR A 62 -14.18 7.75 7.94
CA TYR A 62 -13.96 6.47 7.27
C TYR A 62 -14.99 6.17 6.18
N SER A 63 -14.53 5.70 5.03
CA SER A 63 -15.33 5.41 3.84
C SER A 63 -15.20 3.94 3.43
N TRP A 64 -16.33 3.33 3.05
CA TRP A 64 -16.36 1.99 2.49
C TRP A 64 -15.69 1.88 1.12
N VAL A 65 -15.65 2.98 0.35
CA VAL A 65 -14.97 3.04 -0.94
C VAL A 65 -13.46 2.85 -0.74
N TYR A 66 -12.89 3.53 0.25
CA TYR A 66 -11.48 3.37 0.62
C TYR A 66 -11.17 1.93 1.06
N VAL A 67 -12.07 1.33 1.86
CA VAL A 67 -11.92 -0.06 2.31
C VAL A 67 -11.93 -1.03 1.13
N ALA A 68 -12.91 -0.94 0.24
CA ALA A 68 -13.04 -1.84 -0.90
C ALA A 68 -11.86 -1.68 -1.88
N ALA A 69 -11.53 -0.43 -2.22
CA ALA A 69 -10.39 -0.13 -3.09
C ALA A 69 -9.07 -0.61 -2.49
N GLY A 70 -8.85 -0.38 -1.19
CA GLY A 70 -7.64 -0.80 -0.50
C GLY A 70 -7.49 -2.31 -0.50
N VAL A 71 -8.55 -3.06 -0.15
CA VAL A 71 -8.51 -4.54 -0.18
C VAL A 71 -8.20 -5.07 -1.58
N ILE A 72 -8.88 -4.55 -2.61
CA ILE A 72 -8.67 -4.99 -4.00
C ILE A 72 -7.24 -4.67 -4.46
N ILE A 73 -6.78 -3.42 -4.30
CA ILE A 73 -5.46 -3.01 -4.78
C ILE A 73 -4.35 -3.72 -4.02
N ILE A 74 -4.44 -3.85 -2.70
CA ILE A 74 -3.48 -4.63 -1.91
C ILE A 74 -3.40 -6.06 -2.43
N SER A 75 -4.55 -6.69 -2.70
CA SER A 75 -4.60 -8.09 -3.14
C SER A 75 -3.99 -8.28 -4.52
N ILE A 76 -4.34 -7.43 -5.49
CA ILE A 76 -3.80 -7.46 -6.85
C ILE A 76 -2.29 -7.24 -6.82
N VAL A 77 -1.84 -6.16 -6.18
CA VAL A 77 -0.41 -5.84 -6.17
C VAL A 77 0.37 -6.92 -5.46
N ARG A 78 -0.16 -7.52 -4.38
CA ARG A 78 0.51 -8.64 -3.72
C ARG A 78 0.59 -9.90 -4.55
N TYR A 79 -0.47 -10.22 -5.28
CA TYR A 79 -0.48 -11.40 -6.14
C TYR A 79 0.52 -11.26 -7.30
N TYR A 80 0.56 -10.09 -7.95
CA TYR A 80 1.39 -9.84 -9.13
C TYR A 80 2.77 -9.23 -8.82
N GLU A 81 3.12 -9.07 -7.55
CA GLU A 81 4.29 -8.30 -7.11
C GLU A 81 5.59 -8.71 -7.83
N ILE A 82 5.91 -10.01 -7.79
CA ILE A 82 7.16 -10.52 -8.37
C ILE A 82 7.16 -10.38 -9.88
N GLN A 83 6.03 -10.69 -10.53
CA GLN A 83 5.88 -10.63 -11.98
C GLN A 83 6.03 -9.21 -12.50
N TRP A 84 5.37 -8.24 -11.87
CA TRP A 84 5.46 -6.83 -12.24
C TRP A 84 6.84 -6.25 -11.96
N LEU A 85 7.50 -6.62 -10.87
CA LEU A 85 8.88 -6.19 -10.61
C LEU A 85 9.84 -6.67 -11.72
N GLN A 86 9.71 -7.92 -12.17
CA GLN A 86 10.52 -8.46 -13.26
C GLN A 86 10.22 -7.76 -14.58
N GLN A 87 8.94 -7.57 -14.92
CA GLN A 87 8.53 -6.90 -16.15
C GLN A 87 8.98 -5.43 -16.18
N LEU A 88 8.81 -4.70 -15.07
CA LEU A 88 9.28 -3.32 -14.96
C LEU A 88 10.80 -3.26 -15.11
N HIS A 89 11.54 -4.18 -14.50
CA HIS A 89 12.99 -4.21 -14.67
C HIS A 89 13.39 -4.46 -16.12
N GLN A 90 12.77 -5.43 -16.80
CA GLN A 90 13.02 -5.73 -18.21
C GLN A 90 12.66 -4.56 -19.14
N TYR A 91 11.61 -3.80 -18.82
CA TYR A 91 11.19 -2.67 -19.64
C TYR A 91 12.15 -1.48 -19.57
N PHE A 92 12.80 -1.29 -18.42
CA PHE A 92 13.72 -0.16 -18.18
C PHE A 92 15.21 -0.53 -18.28
N SER A 93 15.55 -1.78 -18.64
CA SER A 93 16.93 -2.25 -18.88
C SER A 93 17.19 -2.37 -20.38
#